data_AF-A0AAD7Y8E7-F1
#
_entry.id   AF-A0AAD7Y8E7-F1
#
_cell.length_a   1.000
_cell.length_b   1.000
_cell.length_c   1.000
_cell.angle_alpha   90.00
_cell.angle_beta   90.00
_cell.angle_gamma   90.00
#
_symmetry.space_group_name_H-M   'P 1'
#
loop_
_entity.id
_entity.type
_entity.pdbx_description
1 polymer ?
#
loop_
_entity_poly.entity_id
_entity_poly.type
_entity_poly.pdbx_seq_one_letter_code
_entity_poly.pdbx_strand_id
1 'polypeptide(L)'
;MHTVLARRLKACCPPNARQRGFICADDTLENSAVLDAVLGDCKKKLRECHVAVLDFAFDTVSHAALIDLLRKRGLPEGFCNYVARLYATSETVLEVNGARSGPARVGQRVRQGDPLSPVLFNMAMDVILAALTRGL
;
A
#
# COMPACT_ATOMS: atom_id res chain seq x y z
N MET A 1 14.55 6.04 12.16
CA MET A 1 14.29 4.61 12.43
C MET A 1 13.39 3.97 11.38
N HIS A 2 12.20 4.53 11.10
CA HIS A 2 11.24 3.96 10.12
C HIS A 2 11.80 3.89 8.68
N THR A 3 12.66 4.84 8.28
CA THR A 3 13.35 4.82 6.97
C THR A 3 14.27 3.62 6.78
N VAL A 4 14.99 3.21 7.82
CA VAL A 4 15.88 2.05 7.79
C VAL A 4 15.07 0.75 7.71
N LEU A 5 13.97 0.67 8.46
CA LEU A 5 13.03 -0.46 8.40
C LEU A 5 12.39 -0.57 7.02
N ALA A 6 11.88 0.54 6.47
CA ALA A 6 11.30 0.58 5.13
C ALA A 6 12.30 0.13 4.05
N ARG A 7 13.57 0.58 4.14
CA ARG A 7 14.63 0.16 3.22
C ARG A 7 14.91 -1.35 3.30
N ARG A 8 15.01 -1.89 4.51
CA ARG A 8 15.23 -3.33 4.73
C ARG A 8 14.05 -4.16 4.24
N LEU A 9 12.83 -3.71 4.51
CA LEU A 9 11.62 -4.38 4.05
C LEU A 9 11.53 -4.42 2.53
N LYS A 10 11.80 -3.30 1.84
CA LYS A 10 11.84 -3.26 0.37
C LYS A 10 12.85 -4.25 -0.21
N ALA A 11 13.99 -4.46 0.46
CA ALA A 11 15.00 -5.43 0.02
C ALA A 11 14.58 -6.89 0.28
N CYS A 12 13.96 -7.19 1.42
CA CYS A 12 13.53 -8.56 1.77
C CYS A 12 12.21 -8.97 1.08
N CYS A 13 11.39 -8.01 0.71
CA CYS A 13 10.06 -8.22 0.13
C CYS A 13 9.89 -7.28 -1.07
N PRO A 14 10.52 -7.58 -2.22
CA PRO A 14 10.31 -6.80 -3.41
C PRO A 14 8.83 -6.84 -3.82
N PRO A 15 8.25 -5.69 -4.23
CA PRO A 15 6.85 -5.64 -4.66
C PRO A 15 6.66 -6.40 -5.98
N ASN A 16 5.40 -6.69 -6.31
CA ASN A 16 5.06 -7.32 -7.58
C ASN A 16 5.62 -6.53 -8.78
N ALA A 17 6.15 -7.23 -9.77
CA ALA A 17 6.76 -6.64 -10.97
C ALA A 17 5.82 -5.74 -11.80
N ARG A 18 4.50 -5.87 -11.64
CA ARG A 18 3.47 -5.02 -12.27
C ARG A 18 3.08 -3.81 -11.42
N GLN A 19 3.56 -3.73 -10.19
CA GLN A 19 3.32 -2.59 -9.32
C GLN A 19 4.28 -1.46 -9.68
N ARG A 20 3.75 -0.25 -9.82
CA ARG A 20 4.51 0.99 -10.02
C ARG A 20 4.25 2.04 -8.94
N GLY A 21 3.22 1.85 -8.12
CA GLY A 21 2.94 2.72 -6.97
C GLY A 21 4.04 2.64 -5.92
N PHE A 22 4.48 3.79 -5.40
CA PHE A 22 5.43 3.93 -4.28
C PHE A 22 6.77 3.19 -4.43
N ILE A 23 7.15 2.87 -5.66
CA ILE A 23 8.43 2.27 -6.03
C ILE A 23 9.32 3.37 -6.60
N CYS A 24 10.64 3.22 -6.46
CA CYS A 24 11.60 4.07 -7.15
C CYS A 24 11.60 3.63 -8.62
N ALA A 25 10.69 4.19 -9.40
CA ALA A 25 10.58 4.03 -10.84
C ALA A 25 10.60 5.43 -11.47
N ASP A 26 11.03 5.53 -12.73
CA ASP A 26 11.28 6.82 -13.38
C ASP A 26 10.02 7.68 -13.50
N ASP A 27 8.84 7.05 -13.64
CA ASP A 27 7.55 7.73 -13.61
C ASP A 27 6.36 6.77 -13.41
N THR A 28 5.16 7.35 -13.31
CA THR A 28 3.87 6.63 -13.35
C THR A 28 3.35 6.42 -14.77
N LEU A 29 4.09 6.85 -15.80
CA LEU A 29 3.62 6.82 -17.19
C LEU A 29 3.57 5.39 -17.74
N GLU A 30 4.40 4.49 -17.22
CA GLU A 30 4.43 3.10 -17.70
C GLU A 30 3.06 2.40 -17.61
N ASN A 31 2.33 2.57 -16.49
CA ASN A 31 0.98 1.99 -16.34
C ASN A 31 -0.01 2.59 -17.35
N SER A 32 0.05 3.91 -17.57
CA SER A 32 -0.80 4.60 -18.54
C SER A 32 -0.47 4.19 -19.96
N ALA A 33 0.81 4.03 -20.29
CA ALA A 33 1.27 3.58 -21.60
C ALA A 33 0.82 2.15 -21.90
N VAL A 34 0.90 1.24 -20.92
CA VAL A 34 0.38 -0.13 -21.06
C VAL A 34 -1.13 -0.13 -21.30
N LEU A 35 -1.89 0.67 -20.53
CA LEU A 35 -3.33 0.79 -20.71
C LEU A 35 -3.68 1.33 -22.11
N ASP A 36 -3.01 2.39 -22.56
CA ASP A 36 -3.22 2.99 -23.87
C ASP A 36 -2.90 2.01 -25.00
N ALA A 37 -1.82 1.24 -24.86
CA ALA A 37 -1.45 0.20 -25.82
C ALA A 37 -2.52 -0.90 -25.93
N VAL A 38 -3.06 -1.37 -24.80
CA VAL A 38 -4.13 -2.38 -24.76
C VAL A 38 -5.41 -1.84 -25.41
N LEU A 39 -5.82 -0.62 -25.05
CA LEU A 39 -7.01 0.02 -25.63
C LEU A 39 -6.84 0.26 -27.13
N GLY A 40 -5.66 0.71 -27.55
CA GLY A 40 -5.31 0.92 -28.95
C GLY A 40 -5.35 -0.38 -29.77
N ASP A 41 -4.87 -1.49 -29.22
CA ASP A 41 -4.94 -2.81 -29.88
C ASP A 41 -6.37 -3.31 -30.03
N CYS A 42 -7.18 -3.22 -28.96
CA CYS A 42 -8.59 -3.59 -28.99
C CYS A 42 -9.36 -2.77 -30.03
N LYS A 43 -9.11 -1.46 -30.10
CA LYS A 43 -9.72 -0.57 -31.10
C LYS A 43 -9.33 -0.96 -32.53
N LYS A 44 -8.04 -1.22 -32.78
CA LYS A 44 -7.54 -1.63 -34.11
C LYS A 44 -8.12 -2.96 -34.58
N LYS A 45 -8.32 -3.89 -33.64
CA LYS A 45 -8.84 -5.25 -33.92
C LYS A 45 -10.35 -5.38 -33.79
N LEU A 46 -11.07 -4.30 -33.49
CA LEU A 46 -12.52 -4.27 -33.23
C LEU A 46 -12.95 -5.33 -32.19
N ARG A 47 -12.15 -5.49 -31.13
CA ARG A 47 -12.43 -6.41 -30.03
C ARG A 47 -13.09 -5.67 -28.89
N GLU A 48 -14.07 -6.31 -28.26
CA GLU A 48 -14.63 -5.82 -27.00
C GLU A 48 -13.55 -5.80 -25.91
N CYS A 49 -13.50 -4.69 -25.17
CA CYS A 49 -12.56 -4.46 -24.09
C CYS A 49 -13.33 -3.92 -22.89
N HIS A 50 -13.15 -4.56 -21.74
CA HIS A 50 -13.73 -4.13 -20.47
C HIS A 50 -12.60 -3.72 -19.54
N VAL A 51 -12.74 -2.53 -18.95
CA VAL A 51 -11.77 -1.99 -17.99
C VAL A 51 -12.47 -1.84 -16.64
N ALA A 52 -11.88 -2.43 -15.60
CA ALA A 52 -12.30 -2.24 -14.22
C ALA A 52 -11.27 -1.39 -13.50
N VAL A 53 -11.71 -0.25 -12.95
CA VAL A 53 -10.88 0.63 -12.12
C VAL A 53 -11.25 0.39 -10.66
N LEU A 54 -10.26 0.02 -9.85
CA LEU A 54 -10.41 -0.21 -8.42
C LEU A 54 -9.65 0.87 -7.66
N ASP A 55 -10.33 1.56 -6.76
CA ASP A 55 -9.72 2.56 -5.89
C ASP A 55 -9.61 2.00 -4.47
N PHE A 56 -8.37 1.89 -3.97
CA PHE A 56 -8.07 1.39 -2.64
C PHE A 56 -7.23 2.42 -1.90
N ALA A 57 -7.78 2.96 -0.82
CA ALA A 57 -7.02 3.81 0.09
C ALA A 57 -6.47 2.97 1.25
N PHE A 58 -5.28 3.29 1.75
CA PHE A 58 -4.63 2.49 2.80
C PHE A 58 -5.49 2.36 4.06
N ASP A 59 -6.22 3.42 4.41
CA ASP A 59 -7.13 3.48 5.55
C ASP A 59 -8.31 2.49 5.44
N THR A 60 -8.58 1.97 4.24
CA THR A 60 -9.57 0.90 4.01
C THR A 60 -9.01 -0.50 4.30
N VAL A 61 -7.69 -0.66 4.43
CA VAL A 61 -7.06 -1.97 4.70
C VAL A 61 -7.22 -2.30 6.18
N SER A 62 -7.87 -3.43 6.48
CA SER A 62 -7.97 -3.94 7.84
C SER A 62 -6.57 -4.14 8.43
N HIS A 63 -6.26 -3.42 9.52
CA HIS A 63 -4.99 -3.54 10.22
C HIS A 63 -4.73 -4.99 10.67
N ALA A 64 -5.78 -5.71 11.11
CA ALA A 64 -5.66 -7.12 11.47
C ALA A 64 -5.23 -7.99 10.27
N ALA A 65 -5.86 -7.78 9.11
CA ALA A 65 -5.51 -8.49 7.89
C ALA A 65 -4.07 -8.16 7.42
N LEU A 66 -3.63 -6.90 7.59
CA LEU A 66 -2.26 -6.49 7.31
C LEU A 66 -1.26 -7.22 8.22
N ILE A 67 -1.50 -7.28 9.53
CA ILE A 67 -0.60 -8.00 10.45
C ILE A 67 -0.55 -9.50 10.12
N ASP A 68 -1.69 -10.13 9.84
CA ASP A 68 -1.74 -11.52 9.44
C ASP A 68 -0.99 -11.78 8.12
N LEU A 69 -1.06 -10.84 7.18
CA LEU A 69 -0.27 -10.88 5.96
C LEU A 69 1.24 -10.82 6.25
N LEU A 70 1.69 -9.91 7.11
CA LEU A 70 3.11 -9.80 7.48
C LEU A 70 3.61 -11.09 8.11
N ARG A 71 2.82 -11.71 8.99
CA ARG A 71 3.12 -13.02 9.58
C ARG A 71 3.20 -14.13 8.53
N LYS A 72 2.22 -14.20 7.62
CA LYS A 72 2.21 -15.19 6.52
C LYS A 72 3.40 -15.03 5.56
N ARG A 73 3.91 -13.82 5.38
CA ARG A 73 5.13 -13.52 4.62
C ARG A 73 6.43 -13.93 5.36
N GLY A 74 6.33 -14.40 6.60
CA GLY A 74 7.48 -14.85 7.39
C GLY A 74 8.28 -13.74 8.04
N LEU A 75 7.70 -12.54 8.22
CA LEU A 75 8.40 -11.46 8.91
C LEU A 75 8.52 -11.76 10.41
N PRO A 76 9.60 -11.28 11.07
CA PRO A 76 9.82 -11.55 12.49
C PRO A 76 8.65 -11.07 13.35
N GLU A 77 8.23 -11.86 14.34
CA GLU A 77 7.09 -11.51 15.21
C GLU A 77 7.31 -10.19 15.96
N GLY A 78 8.56 -9.86 16.30
CA GLY A 78 8.91 -8.55 16.86
C GLY A 78 8.59 -7.37 15.92
N PHE A 79 8.77 -7.55 14.60
CA PHE A 79 8.37 -6.57 13.60
C PHE A 79 6.85 -6.52 13.44
N CYS A 80 6.17 -7.67 13.37
CA CYS A 80 4.70 -7.73 13.31
C CYS A 80 4.05 -7.01 14.50
N ASN A 81 4.56 -7.25 15.71
CA ASN A 81 4.09 -6.59 16.93
C ASN A 81 4.40 -5.08 16.95
N TYR A 82 5.54 -4.68 16.42
CA TYR A 82 5.88 -3.27 16.24
C TYR A 82 4.90 -2.56 15.31
N VAL A 83 4.59 -3.16 14.15
CA VAL A 83 3.60 -2.64 13.20
C VAL A 83 2.20 -2.62 13.82
N ALA A 84 1.82 -3.68 14.56
CA ALA A 84 0.53 -3.74 15.25
C ALA A 84 0.37 -2.59 16.26
N ARG A 85 1.42 -2.31 17.05
CA ARG A 85 1.44 -1.18 17.99
C ARG A 85 1.39 0.17 17.29
N LEU A 86 2.15 0.33 16.21
CA LEU A 86 2.19 1.56 15.42
C LEU A 86 0.78 1.99 14.96
N TYR A 87 -0.05 1.02 14.58
CA TYR A 87 -1.42 1.27 14.12
C TYR A 87 -2.51 1.13 15.21
N ALA A 88 -2.17 0.63 16.41
CA ALA A 88 -3.08 0.60 17.56
C ALA A 88 -3.12 1.93 18.32
N THR A 89 -2.04 2.73 18.27
CA THR A 89 -1.87 3.94 19.10
C THR A 89 -1.90 5.26 18.31
N SER A 90 -2.70 5.37 17.25
CA SER A 90 -2.89 6.64 16.55
C SER A 90 -3.85 7.56 17.32
N GLU A 91 -3.47 7.98 18.53
CA GLU A 91 -4.04 9.16 19.17
C GLU A 91 -3.29 10.40 18.66
N THR A 92 -4.03 11.36 18.13
CA THR A 92 -3.48 12.63 17.65
C THR A 92 -3.98 13.75 18.54
N VAL A 93 -3.06 14.63 18.92
CA VAL A 93 -3.33 15.87 19.62
C VAL A 93 -3.14 17.00 18.61
N LEU A 94 -4.19 17.76 18.35
CA LEU A 94 -4.10 18.97 17.52
C LEU A 94 -3.55 20.10 18.37
N GLU A 95 -2.44 20.70 17.96
CA GLU A 95 -1.91 21.93 18.58
C GLU A 95 -2.14 23.10 17.61
N VAL A 96 -2.96 24.07 18.01
CA VAL A 96 -3.24 25.28 17.24
C VAL A 96 -2.98 26.49 18.13
N ASN A 97 -2.03 27.35 17.73
CA ASN A 97 -1.65 28.55 18.47
C ASN A 97 -1.32 28.31 19.96
N GLY A 98 -0.66 27.18 20.27
CA GLY A 98 -0.28 26.80 21.64
C GLY A 98 -1.39 26.14 22.47
N ALA A 99 -2.62 26.05 21.94
CA ALA A 99 -3.68 25.28 22.56
C ALA A 99 -3.69 23.84 22.02
N ARG A 100 -3.61 22.85 22.93
CA ARG A 100 -3.70 21.42 22.61
C ARG A 100 -5.13 20.91 22.75
N SER A 101 -5.62 20.18 21.76
CA SER A 101 -6.87 19.44 21.86
C SER A 101 -6.72 18.24 22.81
N GLY A 102 -7.83 17.70 23.31
CA GLY A 102 -7.81 16.36 23.91
C GLY A 102 -7.31 15.30 22.91
N PRO A 103 -6.79 14.15 23.37
CA PRO A 103 -6.36 13.07 22.49
C PRO A 103 -7.56 12.58 21.67
N ALA A 104 -7.51 12.79 20.35
CA ALA A 104 -8.50 12.28 19.43
C ALA A 104 -7.99 10.96 18.85
N ARG A 105 -8.78 9.89 18.97
CA ARG A 105 -8.49 8.65 18.25
C ARG A 105 -8.61 8.92 16.76
N VAL A 106 -7.49 8.89 16.07
CA VAL A 106 -7.48 8.87 14.61
C VAL A 106 -7.86 7.46 14.20
N GLY A 107 -9.15 7.26 14.00
CA GLY A 107 -9.68 6.03 13.41
C GLY A 107 -9.06 5.83 12.02
N GLN A 108 -8.54 4.63 11.78
CA GLN A 108 -8.12 4.07 10.49
C GLN A 108 -7.16 4.89 9.61
N ARG A 109 -6.71 6.09 10.00
CA ARG A 109 -5.82 6.88 9.15
C ARG A 109 -4.37 6.66 9.52
N VAL A 110 -3.58 6.44 8.48
CA VAL A 110 -2.12 6.40 8.53
C VAL A 110 -1.58 7.74 8.97
N ARG A 111 -0.48 7.72 9.73
CA ARG A 111 0.35 8.92 9.93
C ARG A 111 0.93 9.37 8.58
N GLN A 112 0.40 10.47 8.02
CA GLN A 112 0.95 11.08 6.80
C GLN A 112 2.45 11.36 6.99
N GLY A 113 3.27 10.91 6.03
CA GLY A 113 4.72 11.05 6.09
C GLY A 113 5.49 9.88 6.72
N ASP A 114 4.83 8.79 7.14
CA ASP A 114 5.55 7.59 7.58
C ASP A 114 6.12 6.82 6.37
N PRO A 115 7.45 6.68 6.24
CA PRO A 115 8.08 5.96 5.14
C PRO A 115 7.77 4.46 5.11
N LEU A 116 7.23 3.89 6.21
CA LEU A 116 6.85 2.48 6.27
C LEU A 116 5.50 2.20 5.60
N SER A 117 4.57 3.15 5.66
CA SER A 117 3.20 2.97 5.18
C SER A 117 3.08 2.68 3.69
N PRO A 118 3.81 3.36 2.78
CA PRO A 118 3.80 3.01 1.36
C PRO A 118 4.30 1.59 1.08
N VAL A 119 5.25 1.10 1.89
CA VAL A 119 5.80 -0.26 1.73
C VAL A 119 4.79 -1.30 2.19
N LEU A 120 4.14 -1.04 3.32
CA LEU A 120 3.06 -1.89 3.84
C LEU A 120 1.87 -1.93 2.87
N PHE A 121 1.57 -0.81 2.21
CA PHE A 121 0.49 -0.71 1.23
C PHE A 121 0.76 -1.64 0.05
N ASN A 122 1.96 -1.51 -0.51
CA ASN A 122 2.40 -2.28 -1.65
C ASN A 122 2.34 -3.79 -1.37
N MET A 123 2.70 -4.22 -0.15
CA MET A 123 2.59 -5.63 0.23
C MET A 123 1.13 -6.10 0.31
N ALA A 124 0.21 -5.27 0.81
CA ALA A 124 -1.21 -5.59 0.81
C ALA A 124 -1.76 -5.68 -0.63
N MET A 125 -1.40 -4.73 -1.49
CA MET A 125 -1.79 -4.72 -2.90
C MET A 125 -1.23 -5.92 -3.68
N ASP A 126 -0.02 -6.38 -3.36
CA ASP A 126 0.54 -7.59 -3.98
C ASP A 126 -0.35 -8.82 -3.79
N VAL A 127 -1.05 -8.93 -2.65
CA VAL A 127 -1.99 -10.04 -2.41
C VAL A 127 -3.17 -9.96 -3.36
N ILE A 128 -3.72 -8.77 -3.53
CA ILE A 128 -4.84 -8.50 -4.44
C ILE A 128 -4.41 -8.80 -5.88
N LEU A 129 -3.25 -8.29 -6.30
CA LEU A 129 -2.68 -8.52 -7.64
C LEU A 129 -2.43 -10.02 -7.88
N ALA A 130 -1.90 -10.75 -6.89
CA ALA A 130 -1.68 -12.18 -6.98
C ALA A 130 -3.00 -12.97 -7.08
N ALA A 131 -4.04 -12.55 -6.35
CA ALA A 131 -5.36 -13.17 -6.43
C ALA A 131 -6.00 -12.95 -7.80
N LEU A 132 -5.93 -11.73 -8.34
CA LEU A 132 -6.43 -11.38 -9.67
C LEU A 132 -5.71 -12.15 -10.78
N THR A 133 -4.41 -12.39 -10.62
CA THR A 133 -3.61 -13.12 -11.63
C THR A 133 -3.87 -14.64 -11.59
N ARG A 134 -4.33 -15.19 -10.45
CA ARG A 134 -4.67 -16.63 -10.32
C ARG A 134 -6.10 -16.96 -10.78
N GLY A 135 -6.97 -15.96 -10.86
CA GLY A 135 -8.35 -16.11 -11.35
C GLY A 135 -8.52 -15.92 -12.86
N LEU A 136 -7.41 -15.63 -13.56
CA LEU A 136 -7.28 -15.65 -15.03
C LEU A 136 -6.51 -16.90 -15.45
#